data_AF-A0A957KHA8-F1
#
_entry.id   AF-A0A957KHA8-F1
#
_cell.length_a   1.000
_cell.length_b   1.000
_cell.length_c   1.000
_cell.angle_alpha   90.00
_cell.angle_beta   90.00
_cell.angle_gamma   90.00
#
_symmetry.space_group_name_H-M   'P 1'
#
loop_
_entity.id
_entity.type
_entity.pdbx_description
1 polymer ?
#
loop_
_entity_poly.entity_id
_entity_poly.type
_entity_poly.pdbx_seq_one_letter_code
_entity_poly.pdbx_strand_id
1 'polypeptide(L)'
;AATQLIQLKLANMMTEISIGLQSVLRVGRLMDEGKVTPEMISLVKRNSCGKALDIARMARDMHGGNGISDEFHIIRHVMNLEAVNTYEGTHDIHALILGRAQTGIQAFM
;
A
#
# COMPACT_ATOMS: atom_id res chain seq x y z
N ALA A 1 25.04 -5.50 -2.65
CA ALA A 1 24.25 -4.34 -2.19
C ALA A 1 25.14 -3.09 -1.97
N ALA A 2 25.91 -2.68 -2.99
CA ALA A 2 26.91 -1.61 -2.83
C ALA A 2 26.71 -0.41 -3.80
N THR A 3 25.63 -0.40 -4.59
CA THR A 3 25.33 0.72 -5.49
C THR A 3 24.33 1.67 -4.85
N GLN A 4 24.53 2.99 -5.03
CA GLN A 4 23.69 4.05 -4.46
C GLN A 4 22.21 3.86 -4.82
N LEU A 5 21.92 3.45 -6.06
CA LEU A 5 20.55 3.22 -6.53
C LEU A 5 19.85 2.10 -5.77
N ILE A 6 20.56 1.02 -5.40
CA ILE A 6 19.96 -0.06 -4.60
C ILE A 6 19.68 0.41 -3.18
N GLN A 7 20.58 1.18 -2.57
CA GLN A 7 20.35 1.74 -1.24
C GLN A 7 19.16 2.71 -1.21
N LEU A 8 19.02 3.56 -2.23
CA LEU A 8 17.85 4.44 -2.37
C LEU A 8 16.54 3.65 -2.40
N LYS A 9 16.47 2.59 -3.21
CA LYS A 9 15.29 1.72 -3.28
C LYS A 9 14.96 1.11 -1.92
N LEU A 10 15.97 0.55 -1.23
CA LEU A 10 15.79 -0.05 0.10
C LEU A 10 15.34 0.99 1.15
N ALA A 11 15.90 2.20 1.11
CA ALA A 11 15.51 3.29 2.01
C ALA A 11 14.04 3.72 1.79
N ASN A 12 13.60 3.81 0.54
CA ASN A 12 12.21 4.13 0.21
C ASN A 12 11.25 3.03 0.70
N MET A 13 11.61 1.75 0.49
CA MET A 13 10.82 0.61 1.00
C MET A 13 10.67 0.68 2.52
N MET A 14 11.78 0.86 3.25
CA MET A 14 11.77 0.94 4.70
C MET A 14 10.91 2.10 5.21
N THR A 15 11.01 3.27 4.55
CA THR A 15 10.27 4.48 4.93
C THR A 15 8.76 4.23 4.85
N GLU A 16 8.29 3.75 3.70
CA GLU A 16 6.86 3.54 3.45
C GLU A 16 6.27 2.43 4.31
N ILE A 17 7.01 1.33 4.52
CA ILE A 17 6.60 0.25 5.43
C ILE A 17 6.45 0.79 6.86
N SER A 18 7.43 1.57 7.33
CA SER A 18 7.42 2.10 8.70
C SER A 18 6.24 3.05 8.93
N ILE A 19 5.98 3.96 7.99
CA ILE A 19 4.83 4.88 8.04
C ILE A 19 3.51 4.10 7.99
N GLY A 20 3.42 3.11 7.10
CA GLY A 20 2.24 2.25 6.96
C GLY A 20 1.93 1.50 8.26
N LEU A 21 2.93 0.88 8.87
CA LEU A 21 2.80 0.13 10.13
C LEU A 21 2.31 1.01 11.29
N GLN A 22 2.84 2.23 11.43
CA GLN A 22 2.37 3.14 12.48
C GLN A 22 0.94 3.62 12.21
N SER A 23 0.58 3.84 10.95
CA SER A 23 -0.76 4.26 10.55
C SER A 23 -1.81 3.19 10.86
N VAL A 24 -1.55 1.92 10.49
CA VAL A 24 -2.46 0.80 10.79
C VAL A 24 -2.50 0.48 12.29
N LEU A 25 -1.38 0.63 13.01
CA LEU A 25 -1.36 0.47 14.47
C LEU A 25 -2.28 1.49 15.14
N ARG A 26 -2.22 2.76 14.73
CA ARG A 26 -3.09 3.80 15.28
C ARG A 26 -4.56 3.50 15.00
N VAL A 27 -4.89 3.10 13.77
CA VAL A 27 -6.27 2.73 13.41
C VAL A 27 -6.75 1.51 14.20
N GLY A 28 -5.90 0.50 14.40
CA GLY A 28 -6.20 -0.66 15.25
C GLY A 28 -6.51 -0.26 16.69
N ARG A 29 -5.71 0.63 17.30
CA ARG A 29 -5.99 1.16 18.64
C ARG A 29 -7.31 1.95 18.71
N LEU A 30 -7.59 2.76 17.71
CA LEU A 30 -8.87 3.49 17.64
C LEU A 30 -10.06 2.55 17.46
N MET A 31 -9.88 1.41 16.79
CA MET A 31 -10.90 0.37 16.67
C MET A 31 -11.18 -0.27 18.03
N ASP A 32 -10.13 -0.62 18.80
CA ASP A 32 -10.28 -1.13 20.17
C ASP A 32 -10.98 -0.12 21.10
N GLU A 33 -10.72 1.18 20.91
CA GLU A 33 -11.36 2.27 21.65
C GLU A 33 -12.80 2.60 21.19
N GLY A 34 -13.31 1.95 20.13
CA GLY A 34 -14.62 2.25 19.56
C GLY A 34 -14.71 3.62 18.86
N LYS A 35 -13.57 4.18 18.44
CA LYS A 35 -13.43 5.52 17.84
C LYS A 35 -13.03 5.51 16.36
N VAL A 36 -12.91 4.33 15.75
CA VAL A 36 -12.56 4.21 14.33
C VAL A 36 -13.70 4.73 13.44
N THR A 37 -13.35 5.40 12.34
CA THR A 37 -14.32 5.78 11.31
C THR A 37 -14.03 5.08 9.98
N PRO A 38 -15.03 4.91 9.09
CA PRO A 38 -14.82 4.31 7.77
C PRO A 38 -13.78 5.03 6.90
N GLU A 39 -13.62 6.35 7.08
CA GLU A 39 -12.60 7.17 6.40
C GLU A 39 -11.19 6.78 6.84
N MET A 40 -10.99 6.49 8.13
CA MET A 40 -9.70 6.04 8.64
C MET A 40 -9.29 4.70 8.01
N ILE A 41 -10.25 3.76 7.90
CA ILE A 41 -10.03 2.47 7.23
C ILE A 41 -9.71 2.69 5.76
N SER A 42 -10.47 3.55 5.08
CA SER A 42 -10.26 3.88 3.67
C SER A 42 -8.86 4.46 3.41
N LEU A 43 -8.40 5.34 4.31
CA LEU A 43 -7.08 5.94 4.24
C LEU A 43 -5.97 4.88 4.35
N VAL A 44 -6.02 4.02 5.38
CA VAL A 44 -4.95 3.05 5.61
C VAL A 44 -4.96 1.89 4.63
N LYS A 45 -6.13 1.45 4.15
CA LYS A 45 -6.26 0.43 3.09
C LYS A 45 -5.66 0.95 1.79
N ARG A 46 -6.12 2.13 1.34
CA ARG A 46 -5.64 2.76 0.10
C ARG A 46 -4.12 2.95 0.12
N ASN A 47 -3.58 3.48 1.23
CA ASN A 47 -2.14 3.71 1.35
C ASN A 47 -1.36 2.40 1.38
N SER A 48 -1.73 1.46 2.26
CA SER A 48 -0.96 0.23 2.47
C SER A 48 -0.96 -0.66 1.22
N CYS A 49 -2.09 -0.83 0.55
CA CYS A 49 -2.17 -1.62 -0.69
C CYS A 49 -1.33 -1.01 -1.81
N GLY A 50 -1.47 0.30 -2.04
CA GLY A 50 -0.72 1.01 -3.09
C GLY A 50 0.79 0.96 -2.84
N LYS A 51 1.24 1.32 -1.63
CA LYS A 51 2.66 1.32 -1.26
C LYS A 51 3.25 -0.08 -1.26
N ALA A 52 2.53 -1.09 -0.80
CA ALA A 52 2.99 -2.48 -0.85
C ALA A 52 3.20 -2.95 -2.30
N LEU A 53 2.27 -2.64 -3.20
CA LEU A 53 2.38 -2.99 -4.62
C LEU A 53 3.58 -2.29 -5.28
N ASP A 54 3.77 -1.00 -5.04
CA ASP A 54 4.92 -0.24 -5.56
C ASP A 54 6.26 -0.81 -5.06
N ILE A 55 6.34 -1.16 -3.77
CA ILE A 55 7.50 -1.82 -3.16
C ILE A 55 7.76 -3.17 -3.82
N ALA A 56 6.72 -3.99 -4.02
CA ALA A 56 6.87 -5.32 -4.62
C ALA A 56 7.37 -5.21 -6.07
N ARG A 57 6.83 -4.27 -6.86
CA ARG A 57 7.30 -3.99 -8.22
C ARG A 57 8.76 -3.55 -8.23
N MET A 58 9.14 -2.64 -7.34
CA MET A 58 10.51 -2.16 -7.21
C MET A 58 11.49 -3.27 -6.80
N ALA A 59 11.09 -4.12 -5.87
CA ALA A 59 11.87 -5.27 -5.44
C ALA A 59 12.00 -6.31 -6.56
N ARG A 60 10.94 -6.55 -7.34
CA ARG A 60 11.02 -7.40 -8.53
C ARG A 60 12.06 -6.87 -9.51
N ASP A 61 12.03 -5.57 -9.79
CA ASP A 61 12.97 -4.97 -10.75
C ASP A 61 14.42 -5.03 -10.27
N MET A 62 14.65 -5.00 -8.95
CA MET A 62 15.98 -5.20 -8.37
C MET A 62 16.56 -6.60 -8.60
N HIS A 63 15.72 -7.60 -8.87
CA HIS A 63 16.15 -8.97 -9.18
C HIS A 63 16.41 -9.19 -10.68
N GLY A 64 16.14 -8.20 -11.55
CA GLY A 64 16.33 -8.34 -13.00
C GLY A 64 15.56 -9.54 -13.56
N GLY A 65 16.21 -10.37 -14.39
CA GLY A 65 15.59 -11.59 -14.94
C GLY A 65 15.12 -12.58 -13.87
N ASN A 66 15.84 -12.69 -12.76
CA ASN A 66 15.46 -13.56 -11.64
C ASN A 66 14.17 -13.11 -10.96
N GLY A 67 13.80 -11.84 -11.10
CA GLY A 67 12.55 -11.30 -10.56
C GLY A 67 11.29 -11.81 -11.26
N ILE A 68 11.41 -12.56 -12.35
CA ILE A 68 10.28 -13.21 -13.06
C ILE A 68 10.23 -14.71 -12.73
N SER A 69 11.32 -15.28 -12.24
CA SER A 69 11.39 -16.70 -11.87
C SER A 69 10.53 -16.96 -10.64
N ASP A 70 9.80 -18.07 -10.63
CA ASP A 70 9.02 -18.53 -9.47
C ASP A 70 9.91 -18.98 -8.31
N GLU A 71 11.20 -19.21 -8.56
CA GLU A 71 12.22 -19.45 -7.53
C GLU A 71 12.37 -18.26 -6.58
N PHE A 72 12.06 -17.04 -7.06
CA PHE A 72 12.02 -15.84 -6.24
C PHE A 72 10.57 -15.43 -6.02
N HIS A 73 10.12 -15.51 -4.77
CA HIS A 73 8.73 -15.23 -4.38
C HIS A 73 8.20 -13.85 -4.77
N ILE A 74 9.06 -12.93 -5.19
CA ILE A 74 8.69 -11.54 -5.43
C ILE A 74 7.65 -11.39 -6.53
N ILE A 75 7.72 -12.16 -7.62
CA ILE A 75 6.72 -12.08 -8.69
C ILE A 75 5.34 -12.53 -8.22
N ARG A 76 5.29 -13.61 -7.42
CA ARG A 76 4.06 -14.08 -6.79
C ARG A 76 3.45 -13.01 -5.88
N HIS A 77 4.27 -12.29 -5.11
CA HIS A 77 3.79 -11.19 -4.27
C HIS A 77 3.29 -10.00 -5.09
N VAL A 78 3.94 -9.64 -6.20
CA VAL A 78 3.44 -8.59 -7.11
C VAL A 78 2.04 -8.95 -7.61
N MET A 79 1.85 -10.16 -8.16
CA MET A 79 0.55 -10.60 -8.70
C MET A 79 -0.54 -10.63 -7.63
N ASN A 80 -0.23 -11.09 -6.42
CA ASN A 80 -1.19 -11.08 -5.31
C ASN A 80 -1.58 -9.63 -4.93
N LEU A 81 -0.62 -8.71 -4.94
CA LEU A 81 -0.86 -7.31 -4.56
C LEU A 81 -1.63 -6.54 -5.63
N GLU A 82 -1.52 -6.88 -6.92
CA GLU A 82 -2.41 -6.35 -7.96
C GLU A 82 -3.87 -6.64 -7.62
N ALA A 83 -4.18 -7.90 -7.29
CA ALA A 83 -5.53 -8.31 -6.88
C ALA A 83 -6.00 -7.56 -5.62
N VAL A 84 -5.17 -7.53 -4.58
CA VAL A 84 -5.49 -6.85 -3.31
C VAL A 84 -5.72 -5.34 -3.48
N ASN A 85 -5.04 -4.71 -4.44
CA ASN A 85 -5.23 -3.29 -4.73
C ASN A 85 -6.58 -3.01 -5.43
N THR A 86 -7.22 -4.02 -6.02
CA THR A 86 -8.49 -3.91 -6.76
C THR A 86 -9.71 -4.34 -5.93
N TYR A 87 -9.62 -5.44 -5.20
CA TYR A 87 -10.76 -5.94 -4.41
C TYR A 87 -10.98 -5.13 -3.10
N GLU A 88 -12.19 -5.21 -2.53
CA GLU A 88 -12.61 -4.50 -1.30
C GLU A 88 -12.47 -2.97 -1.36
N GLY A 89 -12.87 -2.38 -2.50
CA GLY A 89 -12.75 -0.95 -2.76
C GLY A 89 -11.45 -0.62 -3.48
N THR A 90 -11.55 -0.19 -4.73
CA THR A 90 -10.36 0.18 -5.51
C THR A 90 -9.68 1.40 -4.88
N HIS A 91 -8.42 1.62 -5.27
CA HIS A 91 -7.65 2.79 -4.87
C HIS A 91 -8.39 4.11 -5.11
N ASP A 92 -9.14 4.20 -6.23
CA ASP A 92 -9.92 5.38 -6.60
C ASP A 92 -11.20 5.50 -5.79
N ILE A 93 -11.90 4.40 -5.51
CA ILE A 93 -13.10 4.42 -4.65
C ILE A 93 -12.76 4.96 -3.26
N HIS A 94 -11.65 4.52 -2.65
CA HIS A 94 -11.21 5.08 -1.38
C HIS A 94 -10.79 6.55 -1.49
N ALA A 95 -10.22 6.99 -2.62
CA ALA A 95 -9.94 8.40 -2.85
C ALA A 95 -11.23 9.24 -2.88
N LEU A 96 -12.28 8.74 -3.52
CA LEU A 96 -13.59 9.41 -3.56
C LEU A 96 -14.27 9.45 -2.19
N ILE A 97 -14.16 8.39 -1.37
CA ILE A 97 -14.63 8.39 0.02
C ILE A 97 -13.95 9.50 0.82
N LEU A 98 -12.62 9.60 0.72
CA LEU A 98 -11.85 10.64 1.41
C LEU A 98 -12.15 12.04 0.87
N GLY A 99 -12.32 12.18 -0.44
CA GLY A 99 -12.70 13.45 -1.08
C GLY A 99 -14.08 13.94 -0.60
N ARG A 100 -15.06 13.03 -0.52
CA ARG A 100 -16.38 13.33 0.05
C ARG A 100 -16.27 13.72 1.53
N ALA A 101 -15.43 13.04 2.32
CA ALA A 101 -15.24 13.38 3.73
C ALA A 101 -14.63 14.78 3.94
N GLN A 102 -13.79 15.23 3.01
CA GLN A 102 -13.18 16.57 3.08
C GLN A 102 -14.12 17.67 2.58
N THR A 103 -14.90 17.40 1.53
CA THR A 103 -15.67 18.42 0.81
C THR A 103 -17.16 18.43 1.13
N GLY A 104 -17.69 17.33 1.67
CA GLY A 104 -19.13 17.09 1.79
C GLY A 104 -19.81 16.79 0.44
N ILE A 105 -19.08 16.75 -0.68
CA ILE A 105 -19.62 16.58 -2.03
C ILE A 105 -19.34 15.16 -2.52
N GLN A 106 -20.39 14.45 -2.94
CA GLN A 106 -20.27 13.12 -3.51
C GLN A 106 -19.86 13.18 -4.99
N ALA A 107 -18.86 12.38 -5.37
CA ALA A 107 -18.33 12.29 -6.74
C ALA A 107 -18.20 10.83 -7.24
N PHE A 108 -19.02 9.90 -6.70
CA PHE A 108 -19.19 8.59 -7.32
C PHE A 108 -20.07 8.75 -8.57
N MET A 109 -19.68 8.12 -9.69
CA MET A 109 -20.52 8.00 -10.88
C MET A 109 -21.53 6.86 -10.72
#